data_AF-A0AAC9K428-F1
#
_entry.id   AF-A0AAC9K428-F1
#
_cell.length_a   1.000
_cell.length_b   1.000
_cell.length_c   1.000
_cell.angle_alpha   90.00
_cell.angle_beta   90.00
_cell.angle_gamma   90.00
#
_symmetry.space_group_name_H-M   'P 1'
#
loop_
_entity.id
_entity.type
_entity.pdbx_description
1 polymer ?
#
loop_
_entity_poly.entity_id
_entity_poly.type
_entity_poly.pdbx_seq_one_letter_code
_entity_poly.pdbx_strand_id
1 'polypeptide(L)'
;MDSMMMGAMRSNMMSMPDMATMDMSVMQACMDACSACEQACTVCSTQMMDCSPACMNCADMCNTMMRSMMRMQGMTPASMMAMLDACIAMCQTCMDECMAHADHSEVCKMCAQTCKDCMDACMAVKDMMMATA
;
A
#
# COMPACT_ATOMS: atom_id res chain seq x y z
N MET A 1 -5.53 -5.56 11.46
CA MET A 1 -6.58 -4.90 12.29
C MET A 1 -7.25 -5.89 13.24
N ASP A 2 -7.85 -5.42 14.35
CA ASP A 2 -8.68 -6.24 15.23
C ASP A 2 -10.09 -6.50 14.64
N SER A 3 -10.81 -7.49 15.21
CA SER A 3 -12.15 -7.89 14.75
C SER A 3 -13.23 -6.81 14.84
N MET A 4 -13.19 -5.94 15.85
CA MET A 4 -14.14 -4.85 16.03
C MET A 4 -13.95 -3.77 14.95
N MET A 5 -12.69 -3.41 14.66
CA MET A 5 -12.38 -2.42 13.62
C MET A 5 -12.80 -2.92 12.23
N MET A 6 -12.56 -4.21 11.94
CA MET A 6 -13.00 -4.85 10.70
C MET A 6 -14.53 -4.79 10.53
N GLY A 7 -15.28 -5.05 11.60
CA GLY A 7 -16.74 -4.96 11.59
C GLY A 7 -17.27 -3.55 11.30
N ALA A 8 -16.62 -2.53 11.86
CA ALA A 8 -16.97 -1.13 11.61
C ALA A 8 -16.68 -0.71 10.17
N MET A 9 -15.53 -1.09 9.61
CA MET A 9 -15.18 -0.80 8.22
C MET A 9 -16.17 -1.45 7.24
N ARG A 10 -16.49 -2.73 7.45
CA ARG A 10 -17.48 -3.44 6.62
C ARG A 10 -18.83 -2.74 6.65
N SER A 11 -19.30 -2.33 7.83
CA SER A 11 -20.58 -1.62 7.96
C SER A 11 -20.59 -0.28 7.21
N ASN A 12 -19.48 0.47 7.24
CA ASN A 12 -19.32 1.73 6.49
C ASN A 12 -19.14 1.56 4.98
N MET A 13 -18.69 0.39 4.49
CA MET A 13 -18.59 0.10 3.06
C MET A 13 -19.90 -0.45 2.48
N MET A 14 -20.66 -1.22 3.26
CA MET A 14 -21.97 -1.74 2.84
C MET A 14 -23.01 -0.65 2.61
N SER A 15 -22.80 0.56 3.13
CA SER A 15 -23.63 1.73 2.83
C SER A 15 -23.30 2.41 1.50
N MET A 16 -22.29 1.93 0.75
CA MET A 16 -21.93 2.41 -0.58
C MET A 16 -22.38 1.42 -1.67
N PRO A 17 -23.29 1.81 -2.58
CA PRO A 17 -23.89 0.90 -3.58
C PRO A 17 -22.87 0.19 -4.48
N ASP A 18 -21.80 0.89 -4.86
CA ASP A 18 -20.78 0.39 -5.80
C ASP A 18 -19.66 -0.42 -5.10
N MET A 19 -19.72 -0.56 -3.77
CA MET A 19 -18.64 -1.17 -2.96
C MET A 19 -19.11 -2.42 -2.20
N ALA A 20 -20.38 -2.81 -2.33
CA ALA A 20 -20.97 -3.96 -1.64
C ALA A 20 -20.38 -5.30 -2.09
N THR A 21 -19.74 -5.35 -3.25
CA THR A 21 -19.14 -6.56 -3.86
C THR A 21 -17.64 -6.68 -3.62
N MET A 22 -16.99 -5.72 -2.96
CA MET A 22 -15.55 -5.78 -2.72
C MET A 22 -15.20 -6.80 -1.62
N ASP A 23 -14.13 -7.57 -1.88
CA ASP A 23 -13.56 -8.46 -0.89
C ASP A 23 -12.75 -7.65 0.14
N MET A 24 -13.32 -7.54 1.35
CA MET A 24 -12.69 -6.84 2.47
C MET A 24 -11.37 -7.46 2.90
N SER A 25 -11.15 -8.75 2.65
CA SER A 25 -9.87 -9.39 2.98
C SER A 25 -8.75 -8.90 2.07
N VAL A 26 -9.04 -8.64 0.79
CA VAL A 26 -8.08 -8.06 -0.17
C VAL A 26 -7.75 -6.62 0.20
N MET A 27 -8.77 -5.82 0.54
CA MET A 27 -8.58 -4.45 1.02
C MET A 27 -7.73 -4.41 2.30
N GLN A 28 -8.04 -5.29 3.26
CA GLN A 28 -7.30 -5.39 4.53
C GLN A 28 -5.84 -5.78 4.30
N ALA A 29 -5.58 -6.76 3.43
CA ALA A 29 -4.23 -7.17 3.09
C ALA A 29 -3.42 -6.01 2.48
N CYS A 30 -4.04 -5.21 1.59
CA CYS A 30 -3.40 -4.03 1.02
C CYS A 30 -3.11 -2.95 2.06
N MET A 31 -4.04 -2.70 2.99
CA MET A 31 -3.82 -1.76 4.09
C MET A 31 -2.68 -2.19 5.01
N ASP A 32 -2.64 -3.48 5.38
CA ASP A 32 -1.58 -4.02 6.24
C ASP A 32 -0.22 -3.96 5.51
N ALA A 33 -0.18 -4.29 4.22
CA ALA A 33 1.04 -4.20 3.40
C ALA A 33 1.52 -2.74 3.24
N CYS A 34 0.62 -1.78 2.99
CA CYS A 34 0.96 -0.36 2.93
C CYS A 34 1.51 0.15 4.28
N SER A 35 0.92 -0.27 5.40
CA SER A 35 1.39 0.10 6.74
C SER A 35 2.78 -0.48 7.04
N ALA A 36 3.01 -1.74 6.68
CA ALA A 36 4.32 -2.38 6.83
C ALA A 36 5.37 -1.70 5.94
N CYS A 37 5.02 -1.39 4.69
CA CYS A 37 5.90 -0.74 3.72
C CYS A 37 6.28 0.67 4.15
N GLU A 38 5.31 1.44 4.66
CA GLU A 38 5.56 2.77 5.23
C GLU A 38 6.60 2.71 6.34
N GLN A 39 6.42 1.84 7.33
CA GLN A 39 7.36 1.69 8.45
C GLN A 39 8.74 1.23 7.98
N ALA A 40 8.80 0.22 7.09
CA ALA A 40 10.04 -0.30 6.54
C ALA A 40 10.83 0.77 5.79
N CYS A 41 10.14 1.55 4.95
CA CYS A 41 10.73 2.63 4.17
C CYS A 41 11.19 3.79 5.06
N THR A 42 10.41 4.16 6.08
CA THR A 42 10.80 5.17 7.08
C THR A 42 12.06 4.76 7.83
N VAL A 43 12.22 3.48 8.19
CA VAL A 43 13.46 2.99 8.82
C VAL A 43 14.62 2.99 7.82
N CYS A 44 14.39 2.50 6.60
CA CYS A 44 15.42 2.40 5.57
C CYS A 44 15.96 3.76 5.13
N SER A 45 15.11 4.78 5.08
CA SER A 45 15.54 6.13 4.68
C SER A 45 16.58 6.73 5.62
N THR A 46 16.58 6.34 6.90
CA THR A 46 17.56 6.81 7.90
C THR A 46 18.95 6.18 7.74
N GLN A 47 19.11 5.19 6.85
CA GLN A 47 20.40 4.54 6.59
C GLN A 47 21.38 5.41 5.77
N MET A 48 20.92 6.56 5.25
CA MET A 48 21.73 7.54 4.51
C MET A 48 22.45 6.97 3.27
N MET A 49 21.87 5.95 2.64
CA MET A 49 22.29 5.43 1.34
C MET A 49 21.62 6.23 0.20
N ASP A 50 22.04 5.99 -1.04
CA ASP A 50 21.44 6.65 -2.22
C ASP A 50 19.96 6.26 -2.45
N CYS A 51 19.50 5.12 -1.90
CA CYS A 51 18.09 4.73 -1.91
C CYS A 51 17.21 5.58 -0.95
N SER A 52 17.80 6.30 0.01
CA SER A 52 17.07 7.01 1.08
C SER A 52 15.97 7.96 0.59
N PRO A 53 16.16 8.77 -0.48
CA PRO A 53 15.10 9.60 -1.03
C PRO A 53 13.92 8.79 -1.59
N ALA A 54 14.19 7.67 -2.27
CA ALA A 54 13.15 6.79 -2.78
C ALA A 54 12.37 6.13 -1.64
N CYS A 55 13.07 5.70 -0.58
CA CYS A 55 12.44 5.20 0.64
C CYS A 55 11.47 6.22 1.24
N MET A 56 11.88 7.48 1.46
CA MET A 56 10.95 8.45 2.07
C MET A 56 9.74 8.75 1.19
N ASN A 57 9.92 8.89 -0.12
CA ASN A 57 8.79 9.10 -1.03
C ASN A 57 7.82 7.91 -1.02
N CYS A 58 8.35 6.69 -0.97
CA CYS A 58 7.54 5.47 -0.86
C CYS A 58 6.80 5.42 0.48
N ALA A 59 7.45 5.79 1.59
CA ALA A 59 6.80 5.84 2.90
C ALA A 59 5.59 6.78 2.91
N ASP A 60 5.75 8.00 2.39
CA ASP A 60 4.67 9.00 2.32
C ASP A 60 3.49 8.51 1.44
N MET A 61 3.81 7.89 0.30
CA MET A 61 2.79 7.37 -0.60
C MET A 61 2.05 6.18 0.02
N CYS A 62 2.76 5.22 0.62
CA CYS A 62 2.16 4.07 1.31
C CYS A 62 1.28 4.52 2.49
N ASN A 63 1.73 5.50 3.27
CA ASN A 63 0.91 6.10 4.33
C ASN A 63 -0.39 6.69 3.77
N THR A 64 -0.27 7.48 2.71
CA THR A 64 -1.39 8.14 2.06
C THR A 64 -2.38 7.13 1.48
N MET A 65 -1.88 6.08 0.82
CA MET A 65 -2.68 4.99 0.24
C MET A 65 -3.48 4.26 1.33
N MET A 66 -2.82 3.84 2.41
CA MET A 66 -3.47 3.22 3.56
C MET A 66 -4.57 4.10 4.17
N ARG A 67 -4.28 5.40 4.36
CA ARG A 67 -5.26 6.35 4.91
C ARG A 67 -6.42 6.68 3.98
N SER A 68 -6.26 6.50 2.67
CA SER A 68 -7.35 6.63 1.71
C SER A 68 -8.30 5.43 1.74
N MET A 69 -7.75 4.21 1.89
CA MET A 69 -8.56 2.98 2.04
C MET A 69 -9.44 2.99 3.31
N MET A 70 -9.08 3.77 4.32
CA MET A 70 -9.92 3.98 5.51
C MET A 70 -11.14 4.88 5.31
N ARG A 71 -11.21 5.64 4.20
CA ARG A 71 -12.20 6.72 4.01
C ARG A 71 -12.76 6.74 2.58
N MET A 72 -13.08 5.55 2.07
CA MET A 72 -13.51 5.33 0.68
C MET A 72 -14.75 6.15 0.27
N GLN A 73 -15.57 6.63 1.21
CA GLN A 73 -16.78 7.43 0.93
C GLN A 73 -16.50 8.73 0.15
N GLY A 74 -15.26 9.25 0.22
CA GLY A 74 -14.84 10.44 -0.51
C GLY A 74 -14.13 10.14 -1.84
N MET A 75 -14.11 8.89 -2.30
CA MET A 75 -13.26 8.46 -3.42
C MET A 75 -14.08 7.86 -4.56
N THR A 76 -13.87 8.36 -5.77
CA THR A 76 -14.40 7.74 -7.00
C THR A 76 -13.53 6.56 -7.40
N PRO A 77 -14.05 5.61 -8.21
CA PRO A 77 -13.23 4.53 -8.77
C PRO A 77 -12.00 5.05 -9.51
N ALA A 78 -12.15 6.09 -10.34
CA ALA A 78 -11.03 6.68 -11.09
C ALA A 78 -9.93 7.25 -10.17
N SER A 79 -10.31 7.98 -9.11
CA SER A 79 -9.34 8.48 -8.13
C SER A 79 -8.63 7.36 -7.37
N MET A 80 -9.34 6.30 -6.98
CA MET A 80 -8.73 5.16 -6.28
C MET A 80 -7.73 4.43 -7.19
N MET A 81 -8.09 4.20 -8.45
CA MET A 81 -7.20 3.58 -9.44
C MET A 81 -5.92 4.41 -9.64
N ALA A 82 -6.04 5.73 -9.76
CA ALA A 82 -4.89 6.62 -9.89
C ALA A 82 -3.98 6.59 -8.64
N MET A 83 -4.57 6.51 -7.44
CA MET A 83 -3.80 6.38 -6.19
C MET A 83 -3.07 5.03 -6.10
N LEU A 84 -3.72 3.92 -6.48
CA LEU A 84 -3.10 2.60 -6.53
C LEU A 84 -1.92 2.59 -7.51
N ASP A 85 -2.09 3.18 -8.70
CA ASP A 85 -1.03 3.28 -9.71
C ASP A 85 0.17 4.08 -9.20
N ALA A 86 -0.08 5.20 -8.50
CA ALA A 86 0.98 5.98 -7.87
C ALA A 86 1.72 5.17 -6.79
N CYS A 87 0.98 4.44 -5.95
CA CYS A 87 1.57 3.59 -4.91
C CYS A 87 2.42 2.46 -5.52
N ILE A 88 1.91 1.77 -6.54
CA ILE A 88 2.63 0.70 -7.26
C ILE A 88 3.94 1.25 -7.85
N ALA A 89 3.89 2.40 -8.52
CA ALA A 89 5.07 3.01 -9.13
C ALA A 89 6.14 3.42 -8.09
N MET A 90 5.72 3.98 -6.95
CA MET A 90 6.62 4.34 -5.85
C MET A 90 7.23 3.10 -5.17
N CYS A 91 6.45 2.05 -4.94
CA CYS A 91 6.95 0.78 -4.41
C CYS A 91 7.96 0.12 -5.35
N GLN A 92 7.68 0.09 -6.66
CA GLN A 92 8.61 -0.45 -7.65
C GLN A 92 9.94 0.31 -7.64
N THR A 93 9.88 1.65 -7.66
CA THR A 93 11.08 2.50 -7.62
C THR A 93 11.91 2.25 -6.36
N CYS A 94 11.26 2.23 -5.19
CA CYS A 94 11.94 1.98 -3.92
C CYS A 94 12.51 0.56 -3.81
N MET A 95 11.79 -0.44 -4.32
CA MET A 95 12.25 -1.82 -4.38
C MET A 95 13.54 -1.93 -5.20
N ASP A 96 13.57 -1.38 -6.42
CA ASP A 96 14.73 -1.47 -7.31
C ASP A 96 15.97 -0.82 -6.69
N GLU A 97 15.81 0.36 -6.10
CA GLU A 97 16.90 1.07 -5.40
C GLU A 97 17.38 0.30 -4.15
N CYS A 98 16.47 -0.24 -3.35
CA CYS A 98 16.83 -1.02 -2.15
C CYS A 98 17.48 -2.37 -2.50
N MET A 99 17.06 -3.00 -3.60
CA MET A 99 17.63 -4.28 -4.06
C MET A 99 19.11 -4.15 -4.43
N ALA A 100 19.55 -2.99 -4.90
CA ALA A 100 20.97 -2.72 -5.16
C ALA A 100 21.86 -2.85 -3.90
N HIS A 101 21.26 -2.74 -2.71
CA HIS A 101 21.95 -2.81 -1.41
C HIS A 101 21.64 -4.08 -0.61
N ALA A 102 20.78 -4.96 -1.11
CA ALA A 102 20.22 -6.07 -0.34
C ALA A 102 21.26 -7.11 0.10
N ASP A 103 22.38 -7.24 -0.61
CA ASP A 103 23.48 -8.16 -0.25
C ASP A 103 24.37 -7.62 0.88
N HIS A 104 24.24 -6.33 1.22
CA HIS A 104 25.11 -5.64 2.18
C HIS A 104 24.34 -4.97 3.32
N SER A 105 23.01 -4.84 3.21
CA SER A 105 22.13 -4.22 4.19
C SER A 105 20.86 -5.04 4.39
N GLU A 106 20.72 -5.65 5.56
CA GLU A 106 19.50 -6.36 5.96
C GLU A 106 18.28 -5.41 6.01
N VAL A 107 18.51 -4.12 6.29
CA VAL A 107 17.46 -3.09 6.28
C VAL A 107 16.95 -2.87 4.85
N CYS A 108 17.85 -2.76 3.86
CA CYS A 108 17.46 -2.60 2.46
C CYS A 108 16.81 -3.87 1.90
N LYS A 109 17.31 -5.05 2.27
CA LYS A 109 16.70 -6.33 1.89
C LYS A 109 15.26 -6.46 2.39
N MET A 110 15.02 -6.13 3.67
CA MET A 110 13.69 -6.09 4.25
C MET A 110 12.80 -5.02 3.59
N CYS A 111 13.34 -3.82 3.32
CA CYS A 111 12.62 -2.75 2.66
C CYS A 111 12.18 -3.15 1.24
N ALA A 112 13.08 -3.74 0.44
CA ALA A 112 12.77 -4.23 -0.90
C ALA A 112 11.68 -5.30 -0.89
N GLN A 113 11.76 -6.28 0.03
CA GLN A 113 10.73 -7.31 0.16
C GLN A 113 9.37 -6.70 0.51
N THR A 114 9.35 -5.74 1.44
CA THR A 114 8.10 -5.11 1.88
C THR A 114 7.51 -4.22 0.77
N CYS A 115 8.35 -3.53 -0.02
CA CYS A 115 7.91 -2.79 -1.20
C CYS A 115 7.26 -3.72 -2.23
N LYS A 116 7.86 -4.89 -2.46
CA LYS A 116 7.28 -5.92 -3.34
C LYS A 116 5.92 -6.40 -2.84
N ASP A 117 5.81 -6.75 -1.56
CA ASP A 117 4.56 -7.23 -0.98
C ASP A 117 3.45 -6.17 -1.05
N CYS A 118 3.80 -4.90 -0.82
CA CYS A 118 2.87 -3.78 -0.96
C CYS A 118 2.43 -3.55 -2.40
N MET A 119 3.36 -3.67 -3.36
CA MET A 119 3.04 -3.57 -4.79
C MET A 119 2.05 -4.67 -5.22
N ASP A 120 2.32 -5.92 -4.83
CA ASP A 120 1.45 -7.06 -5.14
C ASP A 120 0.05 -6.89 -4.53
N ALA A 121 -0.03 -6.38 -3.30
CA ALA A 121 -1.32 -6.12 -2.65
C ALA A 121 -2.09 -4.96 -3.28
N CYS A 122 -1.41 -3.88 -3.70
CA CYS A 122 -2.03 -2.79 -4.46
C CYS A 122 -2.58 -3.27 -5.81
N MET A 123 -1.84 -4.13 -6.53
CA MET A 123 -2.31 -4.73 -7.77
C MET A 123 -3.55 -5.60 -7.55
N ALA A 124 -3.59 -6.39 -6.47
CA ALA A 124 -4.76 -7.21 -6.15
C ALA A 124 -6.04 -6.36 -5.91
N VAL A 125 -5.92 -5.21 -5.24
CA VAL A 125 -7.05 -4.28 -5.09
C VAL A 125 -7.46 -3.70 -6.44
N LYS A 126 -6.48 -3.32 -7.27
CA LYS A 126 -6.73 -2.78 -8.61
C LYS A 126 -7.49 -3.78 -9.49
N ASP A 127 -7.05 -5.03 -9.52
CA ASP A 127 -7.67 -6.10 -10.29
C ASP A 127 -9.10 -6.40 -9.81
N MET A 128 -9.30 -6.42 -8.49
CA MET A 128 -10.63 -6.56 -7.89
C MET A 128 -11.57 -5.43 -8.33
N MET A 129 -11.11 -4.18 -8.31
CA MET A 129 -11.91 -3.02 -8.74
C MET A 129 -12.27 -3.06 -10.22
N MET A 130 -11.36 -3.55 -11.06
CA MET A 130 -11.61 -3.73 -12.50
C MET A 130 -12.62 -4.85 -12.78
N ALA A 131 -12.64 -5.92 -11.99
CA ALA A 131 -13.59 -7.02 -12.14
C ALA A 131 -15.02 -6.65 -11.74
N THR A 132 -15.19 -5.58 -10.95
CA THR A 132 -16.49 -5.06 -10.48
C THR A 132 -17.07 -3.93 -11.34
N ALA A 133 -16.31 -3.43 -12.32
CA ALA A 133 -16.71 -2.37 -13.25
C ALA A 133 -17.46 -2.92 -14.47
#